data_AF-A0A2W1AFS4-F1
#
_entry.id   AF-A0A2W1AFS4-F1
#
_cell.length_a   1.000
_cell.length_b   1.000
_cell.length_c   1.000
_cell.angle_alpha   90.00
_cell.angle_beta   90.00
_cell.angle_gamma   90.00
#
_symmetry.space_group_name_H-M   'P 1'
#
loop_
_entity.id
_entity.type
_entity.pdbx_description
1 polymer ?
#
loop_
_entity_poly.entity_id
_entity_poly.type
_entity_poly.pdbx_seq_one_letter_code
_entity_poly.pdbx_strand_id
1 'polypeptide(L)'
;MVLAIPKSEKIYSDNKKIYKKTKNSNKKLLKQNNIMPYIFISVVICIIGIIQVYNTNTLTTIGYETTNLKKQTSNFKAEIAELESEIAQLVDIDRIRDIATNNLGMIEQKPIISLRSTIPLEITTFVPEKYKSTVINNGNELLKNNDASHLIKQLFVDFVGLIGNAKNLILTLIK
;
A
#
# COMPACT_ATOMS: atom_id res chain seq x y z
N MET A 1 92.41 78.61 25.42
CA MET A 1 92.20 77.42 26.25
C MET A 1 90.93 76.75 25.75
N VAL A 2 91.06 75.63 25.05
CA VAL A 2 90.01 75.03 24.23
C VAL A 2 89.22 74.02 25.09
N LEU A 3 87.91 74.24 25.20
CA LEU A 3 86.97 73.35 25.87
C LEU A 3 86.75 72.10 25.02
N ALA A 4 87.15 70.93 25.53
CA ALA A 4 86.86 69.65 24.92
C ALA A 4 85.44 69.20 25.29
N ILE A 5 84.59 69.00 24.27
CA ILE A 5 83.28 68.37 24.39
C ILE A 5 83.47 66.86 24.14
N PRO A 6 83.09 65.97 25.06
CA PRO A 6 83.08 64.54 24.76
C PRO A 6 81.89 64.20 23.83
N LYS A 7 82.26 63.56 22.73
CA LYS A 7 81.39 62.96 21.70
C LYS A 7 80.44 61.94 22.33
N SER A 8 79.17 62.06 21.95
CA SER A 8 78.11 61.06 22.09
C SER A 8 78.45 59.74 21.36
N GLU A 9 77.63 58.72 21.65
CA GLU A 9 77.55 57.40 21.01
C GLU A 9 78.30 56.27 21.70
N LYS A 10 77.62 55.62 22.66
CA LYS A 10 77.62 54.15 22.89
C LYS A 10 76.75 53.78 24.10
N ILE A 11 75.46 54.12 24.08
CA ILE A 11 74.48 53.51 25.01
C ILE A 11 73.17 53.23 24.25
N TYR A 12 73.29 52.53 23.11
CA TYR A 12 72.14 51.93 22.42
C TYR A 12 72.59 50.61 21.78
N SER A 13 72.87 49.59 22.60
CA SER A 13 72.98 48.21 22.10
C SER A 13 72.42 47.12 23.01
N ASP A 14 71.88 47.46 24.19
CA ASP A 14 71.39 46.45 25.14
C ASP A 14 69.91 46.08 25.00
N ASN A 15 69.26 46.40 23.88
CA ASN A 15 67.84 46.07 23.68
C ASN A 15 67.54 45.43 22.32
N LYS A 16 68.42 44.52 21.86
CA LYS A 16 68.15 43.70 20.67
C LYS A 16 67.73 42.28 21.05
N LYS A 17 66.44 42.18 21.39
CA LYS A 17 65.56 41.04 21.08
C LYS A 17 65.80 39.76 21.88
N ILE A 18 65.38 39.82 23.14
CA ILE A 18 64.60 38.74 23.75
C ILE A 18 63.40 38.44 22.83
N TYR A 19 62.98 37.16 22.79
CA TYR A 19 61.91 36.56 21.97
C TYR A 19 62.30 36.06 20.57
N LYS A 20 62.97 34.90 20.52
CA LYS A 20 62.61 33.87 19.53
C LYS A 20 61.94 32.71 20.24
N LYS A 21 60.64 32.91 20.45
CA LYS A 21 59.67 31.93 20.93
C LYS A 21 59.63 30.73 19.97
N THR A 22 60.12 29.61 20.47
CA THR A 22 59.61 28.24 20.28
C THR A 22 58.80 28.01 19.00
N LYS A 23 59.48 27.70 17.90
CA LYS A 23 58.86 27.21 16.67
C LYS A 23 58.77 25.68 16.73
N ASN A 24 57.94 25.15 17.62
CA ASN A 24 57.74 23.70 17.71
C ASN A 24 56.33 23.29 18.15
N SER A 25 55.31 23.97 17.61
CA SER A 25 53.93 23.51 17.72
C SER A 25 53.39 23.13 16.34
N ASN A 26 52.70 21.99 16.32
CA ASN A 26 51.67 21.63 15.34
C ASN A 26 52.09 20.85 14.08
N LYS A 27 52.98 19.87 14.19
CA LYS A 27 53.03 18.73 13.25
C LYS A 27 52.29 17.47 13.75
N LYS A 28 51.42 17.59 14.76
CA LYS A 28 50.62 16.48 15.31
C LYS A 28 49.11 16.59 15.08
N LEU A 29 48.65 17.48 14.20
CA LEU A 29 47.22 17.74 14.01
C LEU A 29 46.58 17.05 12.79
N LEU A 30 47.25 16.07 12.18
CA LEU A 30 46.63 15.20 11.18
C LEU A 30 47.04 13.75 11.43
N LYS A 31 46.81 13.25 12.64
CA LYS A 31 46.38 11.85 12.77
C LYS A 31 44.89 11.83 12.40
N GLN A 32 44.66 12.04 11.11
CA GLN A 32 43.34 12.09 10.50
C GLN A 32 42.81 10.66 10.53
N ASN A 33 42.18 10.29 11.65
CA ASN A 33 41.47 9.03 11.77
C ASN A 33 40.46 8.98 10.61
N ASN A 34 40.46 7.89 9.84
CA ASN A 34 39.68 7.66 8.63
C ASN A 34 38.16 7.67 8.91
N ILE A 35 37.59 8.80 9.30
CA ILE A 35 36.17 8.99 9.62
C ILE A 35 35.35 9.26 8.35
N MET A 36 36.00 9.74 7.29
CA MET A 36 35.42 9.98 5.96
C MET A 36 34.60 8.79 5.39
N PRO A 37 35.10 7.53 5.40
CA PRO A 37 34.32 6.40 4.91
C PRO A 37 33.04 6.13 5.71
N TYR A 38 33.04 6.38 7.03
CA TYR A 38 31.85 6.16 7.87
C TYR A 38 30.74 7.18 7.57
N ILE A 39 31.12 8.44 7.31
CA ILE A 39 30.17 9.48 6.91
C ILE A 39 29.58 9.13 5.54
N PHE A 40 30.40 8.66 4.60
CA PHE A 40 29.94 8.23 3.28
C PHE A 40 28.96 7.05 3.37
N ILE A 41 29.28 6.01 4.17
CA ILE A 41 28.37 4.88 4.41
C ILE A 41 27.03 5.36 4.98
N SER A 42 27.05 6.28 5.95
CA SER A 42 25.83 6.81 6.58
C SER A 42 24.93 7.53 5.57
N VAL A 43 25.53 8.36 4.70
CA VAL A 43 24.79 9.07 3.64
C VAL A 43 24.18 8.08 2.64
N VAL A 44 24.93 7.05 2.24
CA VAL A 44 24.43 6.02 1.32
C VAL A 44 23.24 5.27 1.91
N ILE A 45 23.31 4.89 3.19
CA ILE A 45 22.19 4.23 3.91
C ILE A 45 20.95 5.13 3.95
N CYS A 46 21.11 6.43 4.20
CA CYS A 46 20.00 7.39 4.15
C CYS A 46 19.36 7.45 2.75
N ILE A 47 20.17 7.52 1.69
CA ILE A 47 19.66 7.57 0.31
C ILE A 47 18.89 6.30 -0.03
N ILE A 48 19.41 5.12 0.32
CA ILE A 48 18.74 3.83 0.11
C ILE A 48 17.39 3.80 0.85
N GLY A 49 17.36 4.28 2.11
CA GLY A 49 16.12 4.36 2.89
C GLY A 49 15.04 5.22 2.23
N ILE A 50 15.41 6.39 1.70
CA ILE A 50 14.49 7.28 0.98
C ILE A 50 13.94 6.60 -0.27
N ILE A 51 14.80 5.94 -1.05
CA ILE A 51 14.39 5.21 -2.26
C ILE A 51 13.43 4.06 -1.91
N GLN A 52 13.69 3.32 -0.83
CA GLN A 52 12.83 2.22 -0.40
C GLN A 52 11.43 2.70 -0.01
N VAL A 53 11.32 3.81 0.73
CA VAL A 53 10.03 4.40 1.09
C VAL A 53 9.29 4.87 -0.16
N TYR A 54 9.98 5.53 -1.10
CA TYR A 54 9.39 5.98 -2.35
C TYR A 54 8.85 4.81 -3.20
N ASN A 55 9.63 3.74 -3.34
CA ASN A 55 9.22 2.53 -4.06
C ASN A 55 8.03 1.84 -3.40
N THR A 56 7.97 1.83 -2.07
CA THR A 56 6.86 1.20 -1.34
C THR A 56 5.56 1.98 -1.54
N ASN A 57 5.62 3.32 -1.52
CA ASN A 57 4.45 4.17 -1.77
C ASN A 57 3.93 4.02 -3.20
N THR A 58 4.82 4.07 -4.20
CA THR A 58 4.43 3.90 -5.62
C THR A 58 3.84 2.52 -5.89
N LEU A 59 4.44 1.46 -5.34
CA LEU A 59 3.92 0.09 -5.47
C LEU A 59 2.54 -0.05 -4.83
N THR A 60 2.32 0.60 -3.69
CA THR A 60 1.03 0.60 -3.00
C THR A 60 -0.06 1.29 -3.84
N THR A 61 0.24 2.45 -4.43
CA THR A 61 -0.69 3.15 -5.33
C THR A 61 -1.04 2.30 -6.55
N ILE A 62 -0.05 1.72 -7.21
CA ILE A 62 -0.26 0.82 -8.36
C ILE A 62 -1.08 -0.42 -7.94
N GLY A 63 -0.84 -0.95 -6.74
CA GLY A 63 -1.61 -2.07 -6.18
C GLY A 63 -3.09 -1.73 -6.00
N TYR A 64 -3.41 -0.52 -5.53
CA TYR A 64 -4.79 -0.06 -5.38
C TYR A 64 -5.47 0.14 -6.75
N GLU A 65 -4.78 0.77 -7.69
CA GLU A 65 -5.30 0.99 -9.05
C GLU A 65 -5.58 -0.34 -9.77
N THR A 66 -4.63 -1.27 -9.72
CA THR A 66 -4.79 -2.60 -10.33
C THR A 66 -5.92 -3.41 -9.69
N THR A 67 -6.10 -3.30 -8.37
CA THR A 67 -7.22 -3.95 -7.68
C THR A 67 -8.57 -3.36 -8.11
N ASN A 68 -8.64 -2.03 -8.27
CA ASN A 68 -9.86 -1.36 -8.73
C ASN A 68 -10.19 -1.75 -10.18
N LEU A 69 -9.19 -1.74 -11.07
CA LEU A 69 -9.35 -2.17 -12.46
C LEU A 69 -9.77 -3.64 -12.57
N LYS A 70 -9.21 -4.51 -11.72
CA LYS A 70 -9.60 -5.92 -11.66
C LYS A 70 -11.05 -6.09 -11.22
N LYS A 71 -11.50 -5.29 -10.24
CA LYS A 71 -12.89 -5.27 -9.78
C LYS A 71 -13.84 -4.81 -10.89
N GLN A 72 -13.51 -3.73 -11.59
CA GLN A 72 -14.30 -3.25 -12.73
C GLN A 72 -14.39 -4.31 -13.84
N THR A 73 -13.27 -4.95 -14.17
CA THR A 73 -13.25 -6.03 -15.16
C THR A 73 -14.12 -7.22 -14.75
N SER A 74 -14.11 -7.58 -13.47
CA SER A 74 -14.97 -8.63 -12.93
C SER A 74 -16.46 -8.26 -13.02
N ASN A 75 -16.81 -7.00 -12.75
CA ASN A 75 -18.19 -6.52 -12.85
C ASN A 75 -18.67 -6.57 -14.31
N PHE A 76 -17.88 -6.06 -15.26
CA PHE A 76 -18.24 -6.10 -16.67
C PHE A 76 -18.39 -7.53 -17.19
N LYS A 77 -17.56 -8.47 -16.74
CA LYS A 77 -17.73 -9.89 -17.10
C LYS A 77 -19.03 -10.48 -16.57
N ALA A 78 -19.44 -10.11 -15.36
CA ALA A 78 -20.70 -10.56 -14.80
C ALA A 78 -21.89 -9.98 -15.59
N GLU A 79 -21.84 -8.69 -15.93
CA GLU A 79 -22.85 -8.02 -16.74
C GLU A 79 -22.97 -8.62 -18.15
N ILE A 80 -21.84 -8.94 -18.79
CA ILE A 80 -21.85 -9.65 -20.07
C ILE A 80 -22.51 -11.03 -19.95
N ALA A 81 -22.17 -11.80 -18.90
CA ALA A 81 -22.77 -13.12 -18.70
C ALA A 81 -24.28 -13.04 -18.43
N GLU A 82 -24.74 -12.02 -17.71
CA GLU A 82 -26.16 -11.75 -17.48
C GLU A 82 -26.87 -11.42 -18.80
N LEU A 83 -26.31 -10.52 -19.61
CA LEU A 83 -26.85 -10.19 -20.93
C LEU A 83 -26.85 -11.38 -21.88
N GLU A 84 -25.80 -12.19 -21.90
CA GLU A 84 -25.74 -13.42 -22.69
C GLU A 84 -26.85 -14.42 -22.28
N SER A 85 -27.10 -14.54 -20.98
CA SER A 85 -28.20 -15.37 -20.46
C SER A 85 -29.57 -14.81 -20.87
N GLU A 86 -29.77 -13.49 -20.81
CA GLU A 86 -31.02 -12.85 -21.23
C GLU A 86 -31.26 -13.04 -22.73
N ILE A 87 -30.23 -12.86 -23.56
CA ILE A 87 -30.31 -13.11 -25.01
C ILE A 87 -30.66 -14.57 -25.27
N ALA A 88 -30.02 -15.53 -24.59
CA ALA A 88 -30.32 -16.95 -24.75
C ALA A 88 -31.79 -17.26 -24.41
N GLN A 89 -32.33 -16.67 -23.34
CA GLN A 89 -33.73 -16.81 -22.96
C GLN A 89 -34.68 -16.23 -24.02
N LEU A 90 -34.38 -15.04 -24.55
CA LEU A 90 -35.19 -14.43 -25.61
C LEU A 90 -35.17 -15.28 -26.89
N VAL A 91 -34.00 -15.77 -27.28
CA VAL A 91 -33.85 -16.65 -28.46
C VAL A 91 -34.64 -17.95 -28.29
N ASP A 92 -34.62 -18.54 -27.10
CA ASP A 92 -35.42 -19.72 -26.80
C ASP A 92 -36.93 -19.43 -26.84
N ILE A 93 -37.38 -18.27 -26.33
CA ILE A 93 -38.78 -17.85 -26.42
C ILE A 93 -39.21 -17.66 -27.87
N ASP A 94 -38.40 -17.01 -28.70
CA ASP A 94 -38.70 -16.80 -30.12
C ASP A 94 -38.73 -18.12 -30.88
N ARG A 95 -37.85 -19.06 -30.55
CA ARG A 95 -37.87 -20.41 -31.10
C ARG A 95 -39.13 -21.18 -30.69
N ILE A 96 -39.56 -21.06 -29.42
CA ILE A 96 -40.81 -21.66 -28.94
C ILE A 96 -42.00 -21.05 -29.67
N ARG A 97 -42.03 -19.72 -29.85
CA ARG A 97 -43.07 -19.02 -30.61
C ARG A 97 -43.12 -19.55 -32.05
N ASP A 98 -41.98 -19.65 -32.72
CA ASP A 98 -41.90 -20.13 -34.11
C ASP A 98 -42.44 -21.56 -34.26
N ILE A 99 -42.08 -22.46 -33.34
CA ILE A 99 -42.62 -23.83 -33.31
C ILE A 99 -44.14 -23.82 -33.03
N ALA A 100 -44.59 -23.01 -32.08
CA ALA A 100 -46.00 -22.90 -31.72
C ALA A 100 -46.86 -22.38 -32.87
N THR A 101 -46.42 -21.34 -33.58
CA THR A 101 -47.19 -20.74 -34.67
C THR A 101 -47.10 -21.54 -35.96
N ASN A 102 -45.89 -21.94 -36.38
CA ASN A 102 -45.68 -22.53 -37.70
C ASN A 102 -45.87 -24.05 -37.74
N ASN A 103 -45.52 -24.77 -36.66
CA ASN A 103 -45.65 -26.24 -36.64
C ASN A 103 -46.91 -26.71 -35.91
N LEU A 104 -47.34 -25.99 -34.87
CA LEU A 104 -48.49 -26.38 -34.05
C LEU A 104 -49.78 -25.59 -34.38
N GLY A 105 -49.69 -24.58 -35.27
CA GLY A 105 -50.84 -23.79 -35.71
C GLY A 105 -51.48 -22.94 -34.60
N MET A 106 -50.76 -22.67 -33.51
CA MET A 106 -51.23 -21.78 -32.46
C MET A 106 -51.25 -20.33 -32.95
N ILE A 107 -52.30 -19.59 -32.61
CA ILE A 107 -52.47 -18.19 -33.00
C ILE A 107 -52.16 -17.31 -31.80
N GLU A 108 -51.36 -16.27 -31.99
CA GLU A 108 -50.99 -15.35 -30.91
C GLU A 108 -52.24 -14.70 -30.33
N GLN A 109 -52.40 -14.80 -29.00
CA GLN A 109 -53.58 -14.32 -28.32
C GLN A 109 -53.56 -12.79 -28.31
N LYS A 110 -54.64 -12.15 -28.78
CA LYS A 110 -54.76 -10.69 -28.75
C LYS A 110 -54.67 -10.20 -27.30
N PRO A 111 -53.97 -9.09 -27.02
CA PRO A 111 -53.78 -8.60 -25.66
C PRO A 111 -55.14 -8.37 -25.00
N ILE A 112 -55.41 -9.13 -23.93
CA ILE A 112 -56.62 -8.99 -23.13
C ILE A 112 -56.44 -7.71 -22.31
N ILE A 113 -57.33 -6.74 -22.51
CA ILE A 113 -57.36 -5.49 -21.74
C ILE A 113 -57.67 -5.87 -20.28
N SER A 114 -56.66 -5.85 -19.42
CA SER A 114 -56.85 -6.12 -18.00
C SER A 114 -57.50 -4.91 -17.33
N LEU A 115 -58.80 -5.02 -17.03
CA LEU A 115 -59.52 -4.01 -16.24
C LEU A 115 -59.13 -4.19 -14.77
N ARG A 116 -58.32 -3.27 -14.25
CA ARG A 116 -57.96 -3.23 -12.83
C ARG A 116 -59.11 -2.57 -12.05
N SER A 117 -59.84 -3.36 -11.25
CA SER A 117 -60.85 -2.82 -10.32
C SER A 117 -60.16 -2.20 -9.11
N THR A 118 -60.54 -0.97 -8.76
CA THR A 118 -60.05 -0.25 -7.56
C THR A 118 -60.83 -0.64 -6.29
N ILE A 119 -61.84 -1.50 -6.41
CA ILE A 119 -62.64 -1.94 -5.26
C ILE A 119 -61.79 -2.93 -4.47
N PRO A 120 -61.52 -2.68 -3.18
CA PRO A 120 -60.81 -3.64 -2.35
C PRO A 120 -61.65 -4.92 -2.27
N LEU A 121 -61.10 -6.04 -2.76
CA LEU A 121 -61.74 -7.34 -2.56
C LEU A 121 -61.75 -7.61 -1.05
N GLU A 122 -62.93 -7.86 -0.51
CA GLU A 122 -63.09 -8.31 0.86
C GLU A 122 -62.42 -9.68 0.99
N ILE A 123 -61.28 -9.70 1.67
CA ILE A 123 -60.45 -10.89 1.81
C ILE A 123 -61.15 -11.84 2.80
N THR A 124 -61.98 -12.74 2.29
CA THR A 124 -62.47 -13.87 3.08
C THR A 124 -61.38 -14.95 3.11
N THR A 125 -60.37 -14.76 3.96
CA THR A 125 -59.34 -15.80 4.19
C THR A 125 -59.94 -16.95 5.00
N PHE A 126 -60.51 -17.94 4.32
CA PHE A 126 -60.52 -19.31 4.83
C PHE A 126 -59.34 -20.05 4.22
N VAL A 127 -58.20 -20.02 4.92
CA VAL A 127 -57.02 -20.82 4.57
C VAL A 127 -57.03 -22.07 5.46
N PRO A 128 -57.24 -23.27 4.91
CA PRO A 128 -57.20 -24.49 5.72
C PRO A 128 -55.79 -24.72 6.29
N GLU A 129 -55.71 -25.14 7.56
CA GLU A 129 -54.48 -25.23 8.38
C GLU A 129 -53.31 -25.97 7.72
N LYS A 130 -53.58 -26.82 6.72
CA LYS A 130 -52.59 -27.62 6.00
C LYS A 130 -51.53 -26.79 5.25
N TYR A 131 -51.74 -25.48 5.08
CA TYR A 131 -50.83 -24.58 4.35
C TYR A 131 -50.14 -23.52 5.23
N LYS A 132 -50.19 -23.64 6.56
CA LYS A 132 -49.37 -22.81 7.45
C LYS A 132 -47.91 -23.27 7.36
N SER A 133 -47.12 -22.66 6.47
CA SER A 133 -45.68 -22.88 6.41
C SER A 133 -45.00 -22.36 7.69
N THR A 134 -44.34 -23.25 8.41
CA THR A 134 -43.46 -22.90 9.53
C THR A 134 -42.31 -22.05 9.01
N VAL A 135 -42.25 -20.78 9.41
CA VAL A 135 -41.08 -19.92 9.17
C VAL A 135 -39.94 -20.43 10.06
N ILE A 136 -39.02 -21.19 9.47
CA ILE A 136 -37.79 -21.61 10.11
C ILE A 136 -36.84 -20.40 10.10
N ASN A 137 -36.78 -19.67 11.21
CA ASN A 137 -35.69 -18.76 11.51
C ASN A 137 -34.46 -19.59 11.90
N ASN A 138 -33.69 -20.03 10.91
CA ASN A 138 -32.27 -20.35 11.10
C ASN A 138 -31.53 -19.04 10.81
N GLY A 139 -30.99 -18.35 11.80
CA GLY A 139 -29.88 -18.85 12.59
C GLY A 139 -28.62 -18.16 12.05
N ASN A 140 -28.19 -17.13 12.77
CA ASN A 140 -26.96 -16.39 12.59
C ASN A 140 -25.76 -17.35 12.46
N GLU A 141 -24.71 -16.96 11.71
CA GLU A 141 -23.31 -16.90 12.19
C GLU A 141 -22.29 -16.98 11.05
N LEU A 142 -21.55 -15.86 10.90
CA LEU A 142 -20.08 -15.83 10.84
C LEU A 142 -19.39 -17.01 10.16
N LEU A 143 -19.20 -16.90 8.84
CA LEU A 143 -18.19 -17.68 8.15
C LEU A 143 -17.17 -16.76 7.46
N LYS A 144 -15.96 -16.86 8.01
CA LYS A 144 -14.67 -16.83 7.30
C LYS A 144 -13.99 -15.47 7.06
N ASN A 145 -13.44 -14.92 8.15
CA ASN A 145 -12.31 -13.97 8.11
C ASN A 145 -11.07 -14.47 8.88
N ASN A 146 -11.01 -15.76 9.23
CA ASN A 146 -9.92 -16.34 10.04
C ASN A 146 -8.68 -16.72 9.21
N ASP A 147 -8.80 -16.93 7.89
CA ASP A 147 -7.66 -17.37 7.07
C ASP A 147 -6.67 -16.23 6.79
N ALA A 148 -7.16 -15.01 6.54
CA ALA A 148 -6.30 -13.85 6.27
C ALA A 148 -5.52 -13.39 7.52
N SER A 149 -6.15 -13.43 8.71
CA SER A 149 -5.48 -13.03 9.95
C SER A 149 -4.42 -14.04 10.39
N HIS A 150 -4.58 -15.32 10.08
CA HIS A 150 -3.57 -16.34 10.33
C HIS A 150 -2.34 -16.18 9.42
N LEU A 151 -2.55 -15.92 8.12
CA LEU A 151 -1.47 -15.66 7.16
C LEU A 151 -0.67 -14.40 7.52
N ILE A 152 -1.35 -13.32 7.93
CA ILE A 152 -0.67 -12.08 8.36
C ILE A 152 0.15 -12.31 9.62
N LYS A 153 -0.36 -13.08 10.61
CA LYS A 153 0.40 -13.43 11.81
C LYS A 153 1.62 -14.28 11.49
N GLN A 154 1.49 -15.25 10.58
CA GLN A 154 2.59 -16.11 10.16
C GLN A 154 3.68 -15.32 9.42
N LEU A 155 3.31 -14.45 8.48
CA LEU A 155 4.23 -13.53 7.80
C LEU A 155 4.97 -12.61 8.79
N PHE A 156 4.27 -12.12 9.82
CA PHE A 156 4.88 -11.26 10.82
C PHE A 156 5.88 -12.00 11.70
N VAL A 157 5.57 -13.25 12.08
CA VAL A 157 6.49 -14.11 12.85
C VAL A 157 7.75 -14.43 12.02
N ASP A 158 7.59 -14.76 10.74
CA ASP A 158 8.71 -15.04 9.84
C ASP A 158 9.61 -13.81 9.64
N PHE A 159 9.01 -12.63 9.51
CA PHE A 159 9.76 -11.37 9.38
C PHE A 159 10.56 -11.02 10.63
N VAL A 160 9.97 -11.16 11.82
CA VAL A 160 10.67 -10.90 13.09
C VAL A 160 11.79 -11.91 13.31
N GLY A 161 11.57 -13.19 12.96
CA GLY A 161 12.61 -14.22 12.99
C GLY A 161 13.79 -13.89 12.05
N LEU A 162 13.50 -13.38 10.85
CA LEU A 162 14.51 -12.98 9.88
C LEU A 162 15.34 -11.79 10.37
N ILE A 163 14.72 -10.79 11.02
CA ILE A 163 15.45 -9.66 11.64
C ILE A 163 16.33 -10.16 12.81
N GLY A 164 15.81 -11.05 13.65
CA GLY A 164 16.57 -11.64 14.76
C GLY A 164 17.82 -12.38 14.27
N ASN A 165 17.68 -13.18 13.22
CA ASN A 165 18.79 -13.91 12.60
C ASN A 165 19.77 -12.96 11.90
N ALA A 166 19.30 -11.91 11.23
CA ALA A 166 20.15 -10.89 10.63
C ALA A 166 20.99 -10.15 11.69
N LYS A 167 20.40 -9.83 12.85
CA LYS A 167 21.13 -9.22 13.97
C LYS A 167 22.26 -10.11 14.49
N ASN A 168 22.01 -11.41 14.63
CA ASN A 168 23.03 -12.37 15.06
C ASN A 168 24.15 -12.50 14.03
N LEU A 169 23.81 -12.53 12.73
CA LEU A 169 24.78 -12.62 11.65
C LEU A 169 25.66 -11.36 11.56
N ILE A 170 25.08 -10.17 11.78
CA ILE A 170 25.83 -8.91 11.86
C ILE A 170 26.75 -8.89 13.10
N LEU A 171 26.29 -9.38 14.26
CA LEU A 171 27.10 -9.46 15.47
C LEU A 171 28.26 -10.46 15.34
N THR A 172 28.09 -11.56 14.61
CA THR A 172 29.16 -12.52 14.30
C THR A 172 30.18 -11.94 13.31
N LEU A 173 29.77 -11.06 12.39
CA LEU A 173 30.64 -10.38 11.43
C LEU A 173 31.46 -9.21 12.02
N ILE A 174 31.07 -8.71 13.21
CA ILE A 174 31.74 -7.60 13.91
C ILE A 174 32.77 -8.10 14.93
N LYS A 175 32.80 -9.40 15.24
CA LYS A 175 33.76 -10.04 16.16
C LYS A 175 34.98 -10.57 15.44
#